data_AF-A0A2I0KMQ4-F1
#
_entry.id   AF-A0A2I0KMQ4-F1
#
_cell.length_a   1.000
_cell.length_b   1.000
_cell.length_c   1.000
_cell.angle_alpha   90.00
_cell.angle_beta   90.00
_cell.angle_gamma   90.00
#
_symmetry.space_group_name_H-M   'P 1'
#
loop_
_entity.id
_entity.type
_entity.pdbx_description
1 polymer ?
#
loop_
_entity_poly.entity_id
_entity_poly.type
_entity_poly.pdbx_seq_one_letter_code
_entity_poly.pdbx_strand_id
1 'polypeptide(L)'
;MKIVAGLLTKALGPKWEVLSEEIGLWIPIAVIHMEHNDRPEGEEEIEEEVLPGRPLPPECNAELHTDYDGAAVRWGLTHPKESAADCCQACLDQAKLAKPGQMKCNIWECWLKYAEHPKQNFNDKYSEEYRNAHPTAPLVVPWVAGVVKV
;
A
#
# COMPACT_ATOMS: atom_id res chain seq x y z
N MET A 1 -21.63 14.60 -34.11
CA MET A 1 -20.55 15.05 -33.20
C MET A 1 -19.24 15.48 -33.88
N LYS A 2 -18.77 14.84 -34.96
CA LYS A 2 -17.47 15.20 -35.57
C LYS A 2 -17.38 16.64 -36.14
N ILE A 3 -18.48 17.17 -36.67
CA ILE A 3 -18.52 18.51 -37.30
C ILE A 3 -18.40 19.63 -36.26
N VAL A 4 -19.06 19.49 -35.10
CA VAL A 4 -18.99 20.46 -34.00
C VAL A 4 -17.59 20.50 -33.39
N ALA A 5 -16.98 19.33 -33.18
CA ALA A 5 -15.60 19.25 -32.69
C ALA A 5 -14.62 19.96 -33.65
N GLY A 6 -14.72 19.73 -34.96
CA GLY A 6 -13.84 20.36 -35.95
C GLY A 6 -14.02 21.88 -36.09
N LEU A 7 -15.22 22.40 -35.88
CA LEU A 7 -15.49 23.84 -35.84
C LEU A 7 -14.90 24.49 -34.58
N LEU A 8 -15.00 23.81 -33.44
CA LEU A 8 -14.42 24.27 -32.18
C LEU A 8 -12.88 24.34 -32.28
N THR A 9 -12.24 23.33 -32.86
CA THR A 9 -10.77 23.32 -33.06
C THR A 9 -10.31 24.44 -34.00
N LYS A 10 -11.08 24.75 -35.05
CA LYS A 10 -10.75 25.87 -35.96
C LYS A 10 -10.97 27.25 -35.33
N ALA A 11 -11.99 27.40 -34.49
CA ALA A 11 -12.31 28.66 -33.83
C ALA A 11 -11.38 28.96 -32.65
N LEU A 12 -11.01 27.94 -31.89
CA LEU A 12 -10.17 28.07 -30.70
C LEU A 12 -8.69 27.91 -31.02
N GLY A 13 -8.29 27.11 -32.00
CA GLY A 13 -6.88 26.85 -32.33
C GLY A 13 -5.96 28.09 -32.34
N PRO A 14 -6.29 29.17 -33.07
CA PRO A 14 -5.43 30.37 -33.12
C PRO A 14 -5.53 31.27 -31.86
N LYS A 15 -6.46 31.01 -30.95
CA LYS A 15 -6.66 31.79 -29.70
C LYS A 15 -6.55 30.94 -28.44
N TRP A 16 -6.18 29.67 -28.58
CA TRP A 16 -6.21 28.70 -27.50
C TRP A 16 -5.21 29.07 -26.42
N GLU A 17 -4.03 29.55 -26.82
CA GLU A 17 -3.01 30.03 -25.89
C GLU A 17 -3.56 31.15 -24.99
N VAL A 18 -4.08 32.23 -25.59
CA VAL A 18 -4.69 33.37 -24.86
C VAL A 18 -5.86 32.91 -23.99
N LEU A 19 -6.75 32.08 -24.52
CA LEU A 19 -7.90 31.59 -23.76
C LEU A 19 -7.47 30.70 -22.58
N SER A 20 -6.46 29.84 -22.77
CA SER A 20 -5.94 28.96 -21.72
C SER A 20 -5.29 29.74 -20.58
N GLU A 21 -4.64 30.86 -20.88
CA GLU A 21 -4.13 31.79 -19.86
C GLU A 21 -5.28 32.48 -19.11
N GLU A 22 -6.27 33.03 -19.82
CA GLU A 22 -7.41 33.72 -19.20
C GLU A 22 -8.27 32.83 -18.31
N ILE A 23 -8.43 31.54 -18.66
CA ILE A 23 -9.22 30.58 -17.87
C ILE A 23 -8.38 29.83 -16.82
N GLY A 24 -7.09 30.15 -16.67
CA GLY A 24 -6.19 29.52 -15.69
C GLY A 24 -5.84 28.06 -15.98
N LEU A 25 -5.96 27.63 -17.23
CA LEU A 25 -5.59 26.28 -17.69
C LEU A 25 -4.14 26.23 -18.24
N TRP A 26 -3.49 27.39 -18.38
CA TRP A 26 -2.11 27.48 -18.81
C TRP A 26 -1.15 27.02 -17.69
N ILE A 27 -0.33 26.02 -18.01
CA ILE A 27 0.74 25.52 -17.14
C ILE A 27 2.06 26.01 -17.72
N PRO A 28 2.93 26.67 -16.94
CA PRO A 28 4.22 27.14 -17.44
C PRO A 28 5.07 25.98 -17.94
N ILE A 29 5.85 26.24 -18.99
CA ILE A 29 6.75 25.27 -19.65
C ILE A 29 7.81 24.76 -18.66
N ALA A 30 8.14 25.56 -17.65
CA ALA A 30 8.95 25.17 -16.51
C ALA A 30 8.11 25.25 -15.23
N VAL A 31 7.72 24.10 -14.70
CA VAL A 31 7.21 23.99 -13.32
C VAL A 31 8.42 23.66 -12.44
N ILE A 32 8.97 24.67 -11.78
CA ILE A 32 10.01 24.46 -10.77
C ILE A 32 9.30 24.01 -9.50
N HIS A 33 9.25 22.69 -9.27
CA HIS A 33 8.82 22.15 -7.98
C HIS A 33 9.89 22.49 -6.96
N MET A 34 9.59 23.45 -6.08
CA MET A 34 10.34 23.66 -4.86
C MET A 34 9.57 22.92 -3.77
N GLU A 35 10.16 21.85 -3.21
CA GLU A 35 9.60 21.20 -2.03
C GLU A 35 9.64 22.20 -0.88
N HIS A 36 8.47 22.72 -0.51
CA HIS A 36 8.32 23.54 0.68
C HIS A 36 8.06 22.60 1.84
N ASN A 37 9.08 22.36 2.65
CA ASN A 37 8.92 21.58 3.87
C ASN A 37 8.37 22.51 4.96
N ASP A 38 7.06 22.77 4.91
CA ASP A 38 6.33 23.55 5.92
C ASP A 38 6.26 22.84 7.28
N ARG A 39 6.82 21.63 7.38
CA ARG A 39 6.86 20.83 8.61
C ARG A 39 7.81 21.48 9.62
N PRO A 40 7.31 21.91 10.80
CA PRO A 40 8.17 22.49 11.83
C PRO A 40 9.13 21.43 12.40
N GLU A 41 10.39 21.83 12.60
CA GLU A 41 11.41 20.99 13.22
C GLU A 41 11.01 20.65 14.67
N GLY A 42 10.85 19.35 14.97
CA GLY A 42 10.56 18.86 16.34
C GLY A 42 9.15 18.32 16.57
N GLU A 43 8.29 18.26 15.55
CA GLU A 43 7.05 17.48 15.62
C GLU A 43 7.36 15.99 15.40
N GLU A 44 7.32 15.22 16.50
CA GLU A 44 7.14 13.78 16.41
C GLU A 44 5.81 13.52 15.70
N GLU A 45 5.85 12.92 14.51
CA GLU A 45 4.67 12.33 13.89
C GLU A 45 4.19 11.22 14.83
N ILE A 46 3.26 11.55 15.73
CA ILE A 46 2.43 10.54 16.38
C ILE A 46 1.38 10.15 15.33
N GLU A 47 1.84 9.57 14.23
CA GLU A 47 0.96 8.89 13.29
C GLU A 47 0.65 7.54 13.92
N GLU A 48 -0.39 7.51 14.76
CA GLU A 48 -1.16 6.27 14.87
C GLU A 48 -1.74 6.02 13.48
N GLU A 49 -0.99 5.30 12.64
CA GLU A 49 -1.37 4.99 11.27
C GLU A 49 -2.74 4.30 11.31
N VAL A 50 -3.79 5.00 10.89
CA VAL A 50 -5.17 4.55 11.04
C VAL A 50 -5.42 3.40 10.06
N LEU A 51 -5.51 2.19 10.58
CA LEU A 51 -5.80 1.02 9.77
C LEU A 51 -7.26 1.05 9.28
N PRO A 52 -7.50 0.89 7.97
CA PRO A 52 -8.84 0.91 7.43
C PRO A 52 -9.63 -0.33 7.88
N GLY A 53 -10.93 -0.15 8.09
CA GLY A 53 -11.87 -1.22 8.39
C GLY A 53 -12.16 -1.41 9.88
N ARG A 54 -12.54 -2.64 10.24
CA ARG A 54 -12.89 -2.99 11.62
C ARG A 54 -11.63 -3.08 12.49
N PRO A 55 -11.72 -2.85 13.81
CA PRO A 55 -10.60 -3.03 14.73
C PRO A 55 -10.02 -4.43 14.64
N LEU A 56 -8.69 -4.53 14.71
CA LEU A 56 -7.98 -5.79 14.73
C LEU A 56 -8.21 -6.52 16.07
N PRO A 57 -8.65 -7.78 16.03
CA PRO A 57 -8.70 -8.62 17.24
C PRO A 57 -7.30 -8.79 17.87
N PRO A 58 -7.16 -8.77 19.21
CA PRO A 58 -5.86 -8.91 19.88
C PRO A 58 -5.11 -10.21 19.51
N GLU A 59 -5.83 -11.28 19.23
CA GLU A 59 -5.26 -12.57 18.81
C GLU A 59 -4.50 -12.50 17.48
N CYS A 60 -4.70 -11.43 16.70
CA CYS A 60 -4.01 -11.21 15.44
C CYS A 60 -2.56 -10.77 15.61
N ASN A 61 -2.17 -10.28 16.81
CA ASN A 61 -0.84 -9.76 17.12
C ASN A 61 -0.28 -8.90 15.98
N ALA A 62 -1.04 -7.86 15.62
CA ALA A 62 -0.71 -7.03 14.47
C ALA A 62 0.49 -6.14 14.74
N GLU A 63 1.40 -6.10 13.79
CA GLU A 63 2.58 -5.25 13.74
C GLU A 63 2.54 -4.44 12.43
N LEU A 64 2.67 -3.12 12.56
CA LEU A 64 2.80 -2.22 11.41
C LEU A 64 4.16 -2.45 10.74
N HIS A 65 4.24 -2.11 9.46
CA HIS A 65 5.47 -2.17 8.65
C HIS A 65 6.27 -3.46 8.83
N THR A 66 5.59 -4.61 8.78
CA THR A 66 6.23 -5.90 9.07
C THR A 66 5.94 -6.90 7.96
N ASP A 67 6.97 -7.64 7.54
CA ASP A 67 6.87 -8.80 6.63
C ASP A 67 7.51 -10.00 7.32
N TYR A 68 6.83 -11.15 7.26
CA TYR A 68 7.30 -12.40 7.83
C TYR A 68 7.73 -13.38 6.74
N ASP A 69 8.77 -14.16 7.02
CA ASP A 69 9.11 -15.32 6.23
C ASP A 69 8.05 -16.44 6.39
N GLY A 70 7.82 -17.22 5.34
CA GLY A 70 6.96 -18.40 5.42
C GLY A 70 6.51 -18.95 4.08
N ALA A 71 5.96 -20.17 4.10
CA ALA A 71 5.35 -20.78 2.93
C ALA A 71 3.95 -20.20 2.70
N ALA A 72 3.67 -19.70 1.51
CA ALA A 72 2.34 -19.20 1.16
C ALA A 72 1.32 -20.34 1.15
N VAL A 73 0.34 -20.29 2.05
CA VAL A 73 -0.78 -21.24 2.09
C VAL A 73 -1.98 -20.74 1.27
N ARG A 74 -2.04 -19.43 1.01
CA ARG A 74 -2.95 -18.83 0.02
C ARG A 74 -2.29 -17.59 -0.58
N TRP A 75 -2.23 -17.54 -1.91
CA TRP A 75 -1.64 -16.42 -2.64
C TRP A 75 -2.52 -15.17 -2.55
N GLY A 76 -2.01 -14.12 -1.88
CA GLY A 76 -2.71 -12.86 -1.66
C GLY A 76 -3.10 -12.09 -2.92
N LEU A 77 -2.31 -12.19 -4.00
CA LEU A 77 -2.60 -11.54 -5.30
C LEU A 77 -3.94 -11.97 -5.91
N THR A 78 -4.44 -13.14 -5.54
CA THR A 78 -5.73 -13.67 -6.01
C THR A 78 -6.82 -13.60 -4.95
N HIS A 79 -6.49 -13.14 -3.75
CA HIS A 79 -7.37 -13.11 -2.58
C HIS A 79 -7.17 -11.82 -1.76
N PRO A 80 -7.31 -10.63 -2.38
CA PRO A 80 -7.20 -9.37 -1.66
C PRO A 80 -8.27 -9.28 -0.57
N LYS A 81 -7.94 -8.54 0.48
CA LYS A 81 -8.84 -8.21 1.59
C LYS A 81 -8.88 -6.71 1.75
N GLU A 82 -10.05 -6.21 2.12
CA GLU A 82 -10.32 -4.77 2.26
C GLU A 82 -9.71 -4.18 3.54
N SER A 83 -9.30 -5.03 4.50
CA SER A 83 -8.71 -4.60 5.76
C SER A 83 -7.73 -5.63 6.34
N ALA A 84 -6.82 -5.16 7.21
CA ALA A 84 -5.91 -6.02 7.98
C ALA A 84 -6.70 -7.02 8.87
N ALA A 85 -7.81 -6.56 9.47
CA ALA A 85 -8.66 -7.42 10.30
C ALA A 85 -9.35 -8.53 9.49
N ASP A 86 -9.72 -8.29 8.24
CA ASP A 86 -10.29 -9.33 7.36
C ASP A 86 -9.22 -10.30 6.87
N CYS A 87 -7.98 -9.83 6.74
CA CYS A 87 -6.84 -10.70 6.47
C CYS A 87 -6.57 -11.66 7.63
N CYS A 88 -6.47 -11.15 8.87
CA CYS A 88 -6.28 -11.99 10.04
C CYS A 88 -7.40 -13.04 10.16
N GLN A 89 -8.65 -12.64 9.95
CA GLN A 89 -9.77 -13.58 9.98
C GLN A 89 -9.67 -14.65 8.90
N ALA A 90 -9.26 -14.29 7.68
CA ALA A 90 -9.05 -15.26 6.63
C ALA A 90 -7.97 -16.29 6.98
N CYS A 91 -6.93 -15.89 7.73
CA CYS A 91 -5.93 -16.81 8.27
C CYS A 91 -6.54 -17.78 9.29
N LEU A 92 -7.27 -17.25 10.28
CA LEU A 92 -7.94 -18.05 11.30
C LEU A 92 -8.94 -19.05 10.68
N ASP A 93 -9.69 -18.62 9.67
CA ASP A 93 -10.68 -19.46 8.99
C ASP A 93 -10.00 -20.54 8.14
N GLN A 94 -8.91 -20.21 7.44
CA GLN A 94 -8.12 -21.21 6.71
C GLN A 94 -7.57 -22.26 7.68
N ALA A 95 -7.01 -21.84 8.82
CA ALA A 95 -6.42 -22.74 9.80
C ALA A 95 -7.46 -23.70 10.40
N LYS A 96 -8.69 -23.23 10.65
CA LYS A 96 -9.81 -24.05 11.11
C LYS A 96 -10.27 -25.07 10.06
N LEU A 97 -10.25 -24.70 8.79
CA LEU A 97 -10.73 -25.54 7.68
C LEU A 97 -9.65 -26.47 7.10
N ALA A 98 -8.39 -26.28 7.48
CA ALA A 98 -7.27 -27.09 7.02
C ALA A 98 -7.46 -28.58 7.38
N LYS A 99 -7.29 -29.45 6.40
CA LYS A 99 -7.38 -30.90 6.57
C LYS A 99 -6.12 -31.45 7.26
N PRO A 100 -6.17 -32.65 7.86
CA PRO A 100 -4.97 -33.33 8.35
C PRO A 100 -3.89 -33.40 7.25
N GLY A 101 -2.67 -32.97 7.57
CA GLY A 101 -1.53 -32.93 6.65
C GLY A 101 -1.42 -31.64 5.81
N GLN A 102 -2.36 -30.70 5.92
CA GLN A 102 -2.21 -29.36 5.35
C GLN A 102 -1.56 -28.39 6.34
N MET A 103 -0.81 -27.42 5.80
CA MET A 103 -0.30 -26.30 6.57
C MET A 103 -1.45 -25.40 7.01
N LYS A 104 -1.54 -25.15 8.32
CA LYS A 104 -2.47 -24.21 8.92
C LYS A 104 -1.85 -22.83 8.88
N CYS A 105 -2.57 -21.83 8.38
CA CYS A 105 -2.11 -20.46 8.41
C CYS A 105 -1.83 -20.03 9.86
N ASN A 106 -0.63 -19.53 10.11
CA ASN A 106 -0.27 -18.91 11.39
C ASN A 106 0.37 -17.52 11.23
N ILE A 107 0.53 -17.04 9.99
CA ILE A 107 1.09 -15.74 9.64
C ILE A 107 0.17 -15.09 8.60
N TRP A 108 -0.17 -13.82 8.78
CA TRP A 108 -1.06 -13.09 7.86
C TRP A 108 -0.47 -11.73 7.51
N GLU A 109 -0.58 -11.35 6.23
CA GLU A 109 -0.01 -10.10 5.68
C GLU A 109 -0.64 -9.84 4.29
N CYS A 110 -1.97 -9.87 4.18
CA CYS A 110 -2.80 -9.95 2.95
C CYS A 110 -2.44 -11.10 1.96
N TRP A 111 -1.27 -11.70 2.07
CA TRP A 111 -0.88 -13.06 1.76
C TRP A 111 -0.90 -13.91 3.05
N LEU A 112 -1.45 -15.12 2.96
CA LEU A 112 -1.52 -16.03 4.11
C LEU A 112 -0.31 -16.96 4.07
N LYS A 113 0.50 -16.96 5.13
CA LYS A 113 1.72 -17.76 5.22
C LYS A 113 1.68 -18.73 6.40
N TYR A 114 2.56 -19.74 6.33
CA TYR A 114 2.85 -20.68 7.39
C TYR A 114 4.35 -20.80 7.64
N ALA A 115 4.74 -20.81 8.91
CA ALA A 115 6.09 -21.21 9.34
C ALA A 115 6.04 -21.92 10.70
N GLU A 116 6.87 -22.94 10.91
CA GLU A 116 7.04 -23.57 12.23
C GLU A 116 7.58 -22.57 13.26
N HIS A 117 8.50 -21.71 12.82
CA HIS A 117 9.08 -20.63 13.61
C HIS A 117 8.95 -19.32 12.83
N PRO A 118 7.86 -18.56 13.03
CA PRO A 118 7.67 -17.27 12.39
C PRO A 118 8.87 -16.36 12.65
N LYS A 119 9.49 -15.88 11.57
CA LYS A 119 10.65 -14.99 11.62
C LYS A 119 10.33 -13.74 10.83
N GLN A 120 10.58 -12.59 11.43
CA GLN A 120 10.48 -11.32 10.71
C GLN A 120 11.60 -11.23 9.68
N ASN A 121 11.21 -10.91 8.45
CA ASN A 121 12.11 -10.70 7.35
C ASN A 121 12.48 -9.21 7.28
N PHE A 122 11.44 -8.36 7.19
CA PHE A 122 11.58 -6.91 7.25
C PHE A 122 10.67 -6.34 8.34
N ASN A 123 11.15 -5.32 9.03
CA ASN A 123 10.41 -4.57 10.03
C ASN A 123 10.81 -3.09 9.88
N ASP A 124 9.81 -2.20 9.86
CA ASP A 124 9.95 -0.76 9.68
C ASP A 124 10.61 -0.39 8.33
N LYS A 125 11.85 0.08 8.33
CA LYS A 125 12.53 0.59 7.13
C LYS A 125 13.35 -0.48 6.43
N TYR A 126 13.30 -0.48 5.09
CA TYR A 126 14.25 -1.25 4.30
C TYR A 126 15.66 -0.67 4.43
N SER A 127 16.67 -1.54 4.52
CA SER A 127 18.06 -1.09 4.60
C SER A 127 18.48 -0.34 3.32
N GLU A 128 19.44 0.58 3.45
CA GLU A 128 19.98 1.30 2.30
C GLU A 128 20.56 0.36 1.25
N GLU A 129 21.28 -0.68 1.70
CA GLU A 129 21.81 -1.72 0.80
C GLU A 129 20.68 -2.40 0.01
N TYR A 130 19.59 -2.78 0.68
CA TYR A 130 18.44 -3.40 0.03
C TYR A 130 17.81 -2.45 -0.99
N ARG A 131 17.62 -1.16 -0.63
CA ARG A 131 17.03 -0.15 -1.53
C ARG A 131 17.95 0.24 -2.69
N ASN A 132 19.26 0.20 -2.50
CA ASN A 132 20.22 0.41 -3.59
C ASN A 132 20.15 -0.74 -4.61
N ALA A 133 19.95 -1.98 -4.14
CA ALA A 133 19.72 -3.14 -5.00
C ALA A 133 18.30 -3.17 -5.61
N HIS A 134 17.32 -2.56 -4.93
CA HIS A 134 15.92 -2.50 -5.34
C HIS A 134 15.41 -1.05 -5.34
N PRO A 135 15.75 -0.23 -6.36
CA PRO A 135 15.49 1.21 -6.36
C PRO A 135 14.01 1.60 -6.30
N THR A 136 13.11 0.68 -6.67
CA THR A 136 11.65 0.88 -6.62
C THR A 136 11.03 0.48 -5.28
N ALA A 137 11.81 -0.08 -4.35
CA ALA A 137 11.31 -0.43 -3.03
C ALA A 137 10.94 0.84 -2.25
N PRO A 138 9.81 0.84 -1.52
CA PRO A 138 9.42 1.95 -0.67
C PRO A 138 10.43 2.15 0.48
N LEU A 139 10.31 3.26 1.21
CA LEU A 139 11.17 3.54 2.35
C LEU A 139 10.88 2.61 3.53
N VAL A 140 9.59 2.39 3.81
CA VAL A 140 9.07 1.52 4.87
C VAL A 140 8.36 0.31 4.27
N VAL A 141 8.33 -0.78 5.01
CA VAL A 141 7.54 -1.96 4.67
C VAL A 141 6.06 -1.54 4.61
N PRO A 142 5.36 -1.76 3.49
CA PRO A 142 4.00 -1.23 3.32
C PRO A 142 2.92 -2.12 3.95
N TRP A 143 3.31 -3.24 4.55
CA TRP A 143 2.38 -4.27 5.03
C TRP A 143 2.17 -4.18 6.53
N VAL A 144 0.93 -4.46 6.91
CA VAL A 144 0.57 -4.82 8.28
C VAL A 144 0.46 -6.32 8.34
N ALA A 145 1.16 -6.91 9.29
CA ALA A 145 1.24 -8.36 9.42
C ALA A 145 1.03 -8.79 10.85
N GLY A 146 0.85 -10.09 11.07
CA GLY A 146 0.84 -10.64 12.41
C GLY A 146 0.87 -12.15 12.45
N VAL A 147 1.11 -12.66 13.66
CA VAL A 147 1.18 -14.08 13.95
C VAL A 147 -0.05 -14.48 14.77
N VAL A 148 -0.74 -15.54 14.36
CA VAL A 148 -1.89 -16.10 15.08
C VAL A 148 -1.53 -17.47 15.68
N LYS A 149 -2.11 -17.79 16.84
CA LYS A 149 -1.98 -19.12 17.47
C LYS A 149 -3.14 -20.01 17.00
N VAL A 150 -2.82 -21.13 16.35
CA VAL A 150 -3.78 -22.03 15.63
C VAL A 150 -3.54 -23.52 15.87
#